data_AF-A0A6L2PZI3-F1
#
_entry.id   AF-A0A6L2PZI3-F1
#
_cell.length_a   1.000
_cell.length_b   1.000
_cell.length_c   1.000
_cell.angle_alpha   90.00
_cell.angle_beta   90.00
_cell.angle_gamma   90.00
#
_symmetry.space_group_name_H-M   'P 1'
#
loop_
_entity.id
_entity.type
_entity.pdbx_description
1 polymer ?
#
loop_
_entity_poly.entity_id
_entity_poly.type
_entity_poly.pdbx_seq_one_letter_code
_entity_poly.pdbx_strand_id
1 'polypeptide(L)'
;MAAIIGLRGMQRGDDFELATNVKDAGNFDDLVYTTNGRRYCLQLKHTTTPDTNKLEPKDLIKLLHKSFESYYSIQDKDKSEFIIYTNKRLGQTLLGHKSKKAEDDRVKEVFKTSDEGEIRILISDKSTKLDVYSRVENLLKKSKGFDKLSASEQKSKLEMLTEFLNKLVMVTGQKAECELDDVIIEEIRKQDAVKDVPEMHERELLYLKSPLESWWRKRNKQITPEVLRNWLQKAKTACYTSLVRSLFESCTKNLARTGIKFSDSETSRLQAELPNKPAVHLRTDALTLCSILLLDCLDTSKCIFVTLESLQSNKNMLLYAWLGGRWEWLIVSCDSTVQQSDISDTCLKISEISKRDPSDKRVIILTEQSVQQVRGFVPVEHVFSFEQLSKESQEMVLDKKIDFQGCEVTMRSVLQRHGNVEHVLGPELVTDLVTEGTAVNIGGKLHVKTGYYAPRVLQREVWLQSTVLRNPNDVFAVRLSSPSA
;
A
#
# COMPACT_ATOMS: atom_id res chain seq x y z
N MET A 1 22.70 6.07 2.20
CA MET A 1 23.08 4.91 3.05
C MET A 1 22.00 4.48 4.03
N ALA A 2 21.45 5.37 4.87
CA ALA A 2 20.40 5.00 5.84
C ALA A 2 19.20 4.27 5.21
N ALA A 3 18.72 4.74 4.06
CA ALA A 3 17.67 4.07 3.29
C ALA A 3 18.02 2.61 2.94
N ILE A 4 19.21 2.38 2.38
CA ILE A 4 19.69 1.05 1.98
C ILE A 4 19.73 0.10 3.18
N ILE A 5 20.31 0.54 4.30
CA ILE A 5 20.41 -0.27 5.52
C ILE A 5 19.01 -0.60 6.06
N GLY A 6 18.14 0.41 6.14
CA GLY A 6 16.78 0.22 6.66
C GLY A 6 15.94 -0.69 5.78
N LEU A 7 15.99 -0.53 4.45
CA LEU A 7 15.27 -1.39 3.51
C LEU A 7 15.77 -2.84 3.60
N ARG A 8 17.09 -3.07 3.67
CA ARG A 8 17.64 -4.41 3.84
C ARG A 8 17.31 -5.02 5.20
N GLY A 9 17.31 -4.21 6.27
CA GLY A 9 16.84 -4.61 7.59
C GLY A 9 15.38 -5.07 7.54
N MET A 10 14.51 -4.29 6.90
CA MET A 10 13.10 -4.66 6.69
C MET A 10 12.97 -5.96 5.89
N GLN A 11 13.74 -6.12 4.80
CA GLN A 11 13.70 -7.33 3.96
C GLN A 11 14.03 -8.60 4.75
N ARG A 12 14.99 -8.47 5.68
CA ARG A 12 15.45 -9.57 6.54
C ARG A 12 14.52 -9.83 7.72
N GLY A 13 13.50 -8.98 7.92
CA GLY A 13 12.64 -9.04 9.10
C GLY A 13 13.35 -8.64 10.39
N ASP A 14 14.46 -7.88 10.30
CA ASP A 14 15.18 -7.40 11.46
C ASP A 14 14.30 -6.41 12.25
N ASP A 15 14.21 -6.60 13.57
CA ASP A 15 13.82 -5.53 14.47
C ASP A 15 15.04 -4.63 14.68
N PHE A 16 15.03 -3.45 14.07
CA PHE A 16 16.19 -2.56 14.03
C PHE A 16 15.90 -1.13 14.48
N GLU A 17 16.96 -0.45 14.89
CA GLU A 17 16.96 0.99 15.12
C GLU A 17 18.08 1.63 14.31
N LEU A 18 17.73 2.65 13.54
CA LEU A 18 18.68 3.54 12.87
C LEU A 18 18.69 4.89 13.56
N ALA A 19 19.86 5.35 13.99
CA ALA A 19 20.03 6.59 14.73
C ALA A 19 21.23 7.38 14.22
N THR A 20 21.24 8.68 14.51
CA THR A 20 22.38 9.58 14.27
C THR A 20 22.60 10.42 15.52
N ASN A 21 23.83 10.88 15.76
CA ASN A 21 24.19 11.70 16.93
C ASN A 21 23.83 11.03 18.27
N VAL A 22 24.03 9.72 18.35
CA VAL A 22 23.88 8.92 19.56
C VAL A 22 24.98 9.33 20.53
N LYS A 23 24.59 9.93 21.65
CA LYS A 23 25.51 10.44 22.69
C LYS A 23 26.57 9.41 23.08
N ASP A 24 26.17 8.14 23.22
CA ASP A 24 27.06 7.06 23.66
C ASP A 24 27.99 6.56 22.55
N ALA A 25 27.79 6.96 21.30
CA ALA A 25 28.64 6.66 20.14
C ALA A 25 29.69 7.76 19.86
N GLY A 26 29.73 8.82 20.69
CA GLY A 26 30.76 9.84 20.65
C GLY A 26 30.78 10.61 19.33
N ASN A 27 31.97 10.83 18.77
CA ASN A 27 32.15 11.46 17.45
C ASN A 27 32.31 10.42 16.31
N PHE A 28 32.00 9.16 16.57
CA PHE A 28 32.21 8.07 15.59
C PHE A 28 30.99 7.89 14.68
N ASP A 29 29.88 8.52 14.99
CA ASP A 29 28.57 8.18 14.44
C ASP A 29 28.09 9.14 13.36
N ASP A 30 28.38 8.78 12.12
CA ASP A 30 27.55 9.27 11.02
C ASP A 30 26.20 8.52 11.04
N LEU A 31 26.20 7.22 11.40
CA LEU A 31 25.00 6.40 11.51
C LEU A 31 25.21 5.26 12.51
N VAL A 32 24.21 4.96 13.32
CA VAL A 32 24.20 3.79 14.21
C VAL A 32 23.06 2.87 13.78
N TYR A 33 23.36 1.59 13.56
CA TYR A 33 22.39 0.53 13.29
C TYR A 33 22.41 -0.48 14.42
N THR A 34 21.30 -0.66 15.12
CA THR A 34 21.18 -1.61 16.24
C THR A 34 20.15 -2.67 15.88
N THR A 35 20.46 -3.94 16.11
CA THR A 35 19.54 -5.06 15.86
C THR A 35 20.06 -6.36 16.49
N ASN A 36 19.16 -7.18 17.03
CA ASN A 36 19.50 -8.44 17.72
C ASN A 36 20.56 -8.25 18.82
N GLY A 37 20.48 -7.14 19.57
CA GLY A 37 21.44 -6.80 20.64
C GLY A 37 22.84 -6.40 20.18
N ARG A 38 23.10 -6.36 18.86
CA ARG A 38 24.36 -5.86 18.29
C ARG A 38 24.21 -4.42 17.83
N ARG A 39 25.27 -3.62 18.02
CA ARG A 39 25.33 -2.23 17.59
C ARG A 39 26.44 -2.05 16.54
N TYR A 40 26.10 -1.47 15.41
CA TYR A 40 27.04 -1.14 14.34
C TYR A 40 27.19 0.38 14.28
N CYS A 41 28.37 0.89 14.61
CA CYS A 41 28.69 2.31 14.52
C CYS A 41 29.39 2.57 13.19
N LEU A 42 28.75 3.32 12.29
CA LEU A 42 29.24 3.59 10.95
C LEU A 42 29.82 4.99 10.85
N GLN A 43 30.99 5.06 10.24
CA GLN A 43 31.59 6.29 9.76
C GLN A 43 31.60 6.30 8.23
N LEU A 44 30.88 7.26 7.64
CA LEU A 44 30.71 7.42 6.20
C LEU A 44 31.81 8.33 5.65
N LYS A 45 32.70 7.77 4.83
CA LYS A 45 33.88 8.44 4.27
C LYS A 45 33.81 8.43 2.74
N HIS A 46 32.72 9.02 2.26
CA HIS A 46 32.40 9.10 0.84
C HIS A 46 33.09 10.32 0.19
N THR A 47 33.51 10.18 -1.07
CA THR A 47 34.10 11.28 -1.87
C THR A 47 33.34 11.50 -3.16
N THR A 48 33.05 12.75 -3.48
CA THR A 48 32.28 13.16 -4.68
C THR A 48 33.06 12.99 -5.98
N THR A 49 34.39 13.08 -5.95
CA THR A 49 35.26 12.91 -7.13
C THR A 49 35.93 11.52 -7.15
N PRO A 50 35.48 10.61 -8.03
CA PRO A 50 36.04 9.26 -8.12
C PRO A 50 37.45 9.23 -8.72
N ASP A 51 37.94 10.29 -9.39
CA ASP A 51 39.24 10.26 -10.10
C ASP A 51 40.49 9.99 -9.22
N THR A 52 40.33 9.91 -7.89
CA THR A 52 41.37 9.40 -6.95
C THR A 52 40.94 8.10 -6.25
N ASN A 53 40.36 7.17 -7.02
CA ASN A 53 39.67 5.92 -6.63
C ASN A 53 40.40 4.99 -5.64
N LYS A 54 41.65 5.28 -5.28
CA LYS A 54 42.45 4.47 -4.35
C LYS A 54 42.76 5.26 -3.09
N LEU A 55 42.49 4.62 -1.96
CA LEU A 55 42.90 5.07 -0.65
C LEU A 55 44.38 4.70 -0.50
N GLU A 56 45.25 5.70 -0.54
CA GLU A 56 46.69 5.49 -0.36
C GLU A 56 47.03 5.29 1.12
N PRO A 57 48.16 4.64 1.45
CA PRO A 57 48.52 4.35 2.85
C PRO A 57 48.51 5.59 3.74
N LYS A 58 49.03 6.72 3.26
CA LYS A 58 49.07 7.99 4.01
C LYS A 58 47.68 8.48 4.39
N ASP A 59 46.70 8.34 3.49
CA ASP A 59 45.33 8.80 3.70
C ASP A 59 44.57 7.83 4.60
N LEU A 60 44.76 6.51 4.42
CA LEU A 60 44.21 5.50 5.33
C LEU A 60 44.72 5.72 6.76
N ILE A 61 46.02 5.90 6.98
CA ILE A 61 46.60 6.10 8.32
C ILE A 61 45.97 7.31 9.01
N LYS A 62 45.82 8.43 8.28
CA LYS A 62 45.14 9.64 8.80
C LYS A 62 43.68 9.38 9.12
N LEU A 63 42.98 8.64 8.26
CA LEU A 63 41.58 8.27 8.45
C LEU A 63 41.40 7.41 9.70
N LEU A 64 42.20 6.35 9.83
CA LEU A 64 42.18 5.44 10.98
C LEU A 64 42.50 6.17 12.28
N HIS A 65 43.50 7.06 12.28
CA HIS A 65 43.81 7.87 13.46
C HIS A 65 42.64 8.76 13.88
N LYS A 66 42.01 9.46 12.93
CA LYS A 66 40.81 10.28 13.24
C LYS A 66 39.65 9.44 13.76
N SER A 67 39.43 8.28 13.14
CA SER A 67 38.37 7.34 13.53
C SER A 67 38.64 6.77 14.93
N PHE A 68 39.90 6.47 15.26
CA PHE A 68 40.30 6.02 16.59
C PHE A 68 40.03 7.08 17.67
N GLU A 69 40.34 8.36 17.42
CA GLU A 69 40.03 9.42 18.41
C GLU A 69 38.52 9.53 18.66
N SER A 70 37.70 9.34 17.62
CA SER A 70 36.25 9.21 17.78
C SER A 70 35.86 7.97 18.61
N TYR A 71 36.44 6.80 18.33
CA TYR A 71 36.20 5.55 19.06
C TYR A 71 36.60 5.64 20.53
N TYR A 72 37.72 6.30 20.83
CA TYR A 72 38.24 6.46 22.17
C TYR A 72 37.22 7.14 23.09
N SER A 73 36.42 8.08 22.55
CA SER A 73 35.37 8.81 23.27
C SER A 73 34.09 8.03 23.56
N ILE A 74 33.94 6.81 23.03
CA ILE A 74 32.74 5.97 23.19
C ILE A 74 32.73 5.30 24.56
N GLN A 75 31.57 5.34 25.25
CA GLN A 75 31.43 4.76 26.58
C GLN A 75 31.21 3.24 26.55
N ASP A 76 30.31 2.74 25.69
CA ASP A 76 30.01 1.31 25.55
C ASP A 76 30.66 0.73 24.29
N LYS A 77 31.74 -0.04 24.44
CA LYS A 77 32.52 -0.61 23.32
C LYS A 77 32.31 -2.12 23.12
N ASP A 78 31.75 -2.81 24.12
CA ASP A 78 31.80 -4.28 24.17
C ASP A 78 30.79 -4.94 23.23
N LYS A 79 29.69 -4.25 22.94
CA LYS A 79 28.62 -4.74 22.02
C LYS A 79 28.63 -4.05 20.66
N SER A 80 29.70 -3.32 20.36
CA SER A 80 29.79 -2.47 19.18
C SER A 80 30.79 -2.99 18.16
N GLU A 81 30.35 -3.02 16.91
CA GLU A 81 31.21 -3.15 15.75
C GLU A 81 31.39 -1.77 15.10
N PHE A 82 32.60 -1.52 14.62
CA PHE A 82 32.97 -0.21 14.06
C PHE A 82 33.22 -0.38 12.58
N ILE A 83 32.50 0.38 11.76
CA ILE A 83 32.53 0.25 10.31
C ILE A 83 33.00 1.58 9.72
N ILE A 84 34.04 1.55 8.89
CA ILE A 84 34.35 2.65 7.97
C ILE A 84 33.83 2.26 6.60
N TYR A 85 32.86 3.02 6.10
CA TYR A 85 32.26 2.84 4.78
C TYR A 85 32.79 3.91 3.81
N THR A 86 33.37 3.49 2.69
CA THR A 86 33.91 4.41 1.68
C THR A 86 33.74 3.87 0.25
N ASN A 87 33.54 4.78 -0.71
CA ASN A 87 33.57 4.46 -2.13
C ASN A 87 34.99 4.29 -2.69
N LYS A 88 36.02 4.70 -1.96
CA LYS A 88 37.42 4.47 -2.37
C LYS A 88 37.79 3.00 -2.23
N ARG A 89 38.52 2.46 -3.20
CA ARG A 89 39.16 1.14 -3.12
C ARG A 89 40.47 1.26 -2.35
N LEU A 90 40.99 0.16 -1.83
CA LEU A 90 42.34 0.17 -1.25
C LEU A 90 43.39 0.28 -2.37
N GLY A 91 44.43 1.10 -2.15
CA GLY A 91 45.58 1.18 -3.04
C GLY A 91 46.35 -0.15 -3.10
N GLN A 92 47.14 -0.37 -4.17
CA GLN A 92 47.83 -1.65 -4.41
C GLN A 92 48.72 -2.07 -3.23
N THR A 93 49.41 -1.10 -2.62
CA THR A 93 50.27 -1.34 -1.46
C THR A 93 49.49 -1.82 -0.23
N LEU A 94 48.22 -1.43 -0.09
CA LEU A 94 47.34 -1.87 1.00
C LEU A 94 46.67 -3.21 0.70
N LEU A 95 46.47 -3.56 -0.57
CA LEU A 95 45.92 -4.87 -0.94
C LEU A 95 46.82 -6.03 -0.50
N GLY A 96 48.14 -5.79 -0.47
CA GLY A 96 49.14 -6.74 0.04
C GLY A 96 49.27 -6.78 1.56
N HIS A 97 48.58 -5.90 2.30
CA HIS A 97 48.58 -5.94 3.76
C HIS A 97 47.77 -7.15 4.26
N LYS A 98 48.27 -7.83 5.30
CA LYS A 98 47.55 -8.92 5.93
C LYS A 98 46.19 -8.44 6.42
N SER A 99 45.16 -9.16 5.99
CA SER A 99 43.77 -8.88 6.35
C SER A 99 43.03 -10.21 6.42
N LYS A 100 41.99 -10.26 7.25
CA LYS A 100 40.99 -11.34 7.18
C LYS A 100 39.73 -10.82 6.53
N LYS A 101 39.03 -11.72 5.84
CA LYS A 101 37.63 -11.47 5.45
C LYS A 101 36.81 -11.34 6.72
N ALA A 102 35.85 -10.42 6.72
CA ALA A 102 34.82 -10.45 7.75
C ALA A 102 34.03 -11.75 7.56
N GLU A 103 33.95 -12.59 8.60
CA GLU A 103 33.16 -13.82 8.59
C GLU A 103 31.66 -13.53 8.78
N ASP A 104 31.30 -12.30 9.16
CA ASP A 104 29.91 -11.91 9.35
C ASP A 104 29.24 -11.57 8.00
N ASP A 105 28.51 -12.56 7.46
CA ASP A 105 27.68 -12.40 6.26
C ASP A 105 26.68 -11.24 6.39
N ARG A 106 26.28 -10.87 7.61
CA ARG A 106 25.38 -9.74 7.84
C ARG A 106 25.99 -8.41 7.43
N VAL A 107 27.29 -8.22 7.70
CA VAL A 107 27.97 -6.97 7.32
C VAL A 107 27.98 -6.83 5.80
N LYS A 108 28.16 -7.95 5.09
CA LYS A 108 28.10 -8.00 3.63
C LYS A 108 26.70 -7.71 3.11
N GLU A 109 25.68 -8.40 3.63
CA GLU A 109 24.29 -8.24 3.19
C GLU A 109 23.78 -6.82 3.44
N VAL A 110 24.03 -6.26 4.62
CA VAL A 110 23.45 -4.99 5.04
C VAL A 110 24.20 -3.80 4.45
N PHE A 111 25.54 -3.82 4.47
CA PHE A 111 26.33 -2.61 4.17
C PHE A 111 26.96 -2.57 2.77
N LYS A 112 27.07 -3.69 2.03
CA LYS A 112 27.74 -3.69 0.71
C LYS A 112 26.81 -3.17 -0.40
N THR A 113 27.25 -2.17 -1.17
CA THR A 113 26.47 -1.57 -2.27
C THR A 113 27.04 -1.84 -3.66
N SER A 114 28.25 -2.37 -3.77
CA SER A 114 28.93 -2.69 -5.04
C SER A 114 29.41 -4.13 -5.00
N ASP A 115 29.20 -4.92 -6.05
CA ASP A 115 29.71 -6.30 -6.13
C ASP A 115 31.23 -6.37 -6.07
N GLU A 116 31.91 -5.37 -6.65
CA GLU A 116 33.37 -5.20 -6.61
C GLU A 116 33.86 -4.63 -5.26
N GLY A 117 32.94 -4.22 -4.40
CA GLY A 117 33.26 -3.71 -3.07
C GLY A 117 33.85 -4.80 -2.17
N GLU A 118 34.82 -4.40 -1.34
CA GLU A 118 35.54 -5.29 -0.44
C GLU A 118 35.20 -5.02 1.02
N ILE A 119 35.14 -6.08 1.82
CA ILE A 119 34.99 -6.01 3.28
C ILE A 119 36.20 -6.68 3.91
N ARG A 120 36.99 -5.92 4.67
CA ARG A 120 38.24 -6.39 5.27
C ARG A 120 38.35 -5.97 6.72
N ILE A 121 38.96 -6.83 7.53
CA ILE A 121 39.47 -6.50 8.85
C ILE A 121 40.99 -6.51 8.74
N LEU A 122 41.62 -5.37 9.02
CA LEU A 122 43.08 -5.24 8.95
C LEU A 122 43.69 -6.00 10.14
N ILE A 123 44.72 -6.81 9.88
CA ILE A 123 45.44 -7.56 10.93
C ILE A 123 46.85 -6.99 11.02
N SER A 124 47.36 -6.76 12.24
CA SER A 124 48.74 -6.33 12.44
C SER A 124 49.72 -7.27 11.72
N ASP A 125 50.64 -6.69 10.95
CA ASP A 125 51.68 -7.43 10.25
C ASP A 125 53.04 -6.78 10.45
N LYS A 126 53.66 -7.14 11.57
CA LYS A 126 55.02 -6.70 11.95
C LYS A 126 56.09 -7.13 10.95
N SER A 127 55.79 -8.05 10.02
CA SER A 127 56.78 -8.56 9.07
C SER A 127 56.85 -7.73 7.78
N THR A 128 55.86 -6.89 7.51
CA THR A 128 55.77 -6.13 6.25
C THR A 128 56.37 -4.73 6.36
N LYS A 129 56.92 -4.24 5.24
CA LYS A 129 57.45 -2.86 5.11
C LYS A 129 56.37 -1.77 5.33
N LEU A 130 55.09 -2.14 5.22
CA LEU A 130 53.94 -1.25 5.40
C LEU A 130 53.02 -1.79 6.50
N ASP A 131 53.46 -1.79 7.76
CA ASP A 131 52.54 -2.09 8.87
C ASP A 131 51.65 -0.87 9.15
N VAL A 132 50.36 -0.96 8.80
CA VAL A 132 49.37 0.10 9.04
C VAL A 132 49.25 0.36 10.55
N TYR A 133 49.34 -0.67 11.38
CA TYR A 133 49.23 -0.57 12.84
C TYR A 133 50.32 0.31 13.41
N SER A 134 51.60 -0.05 13.19
CA SER A 134 52.74 0.73 13.66
C SER A 134 52.70 2.18 13.18
N ARG A 135 52.18 2.44 11.97
CA ARG A 135 52.08 3.80 11.44
C ARG A 135 50.98 4.63 12.09
N VAL A 136 49.81 4.04 12.35
CA VAL A 136 48.73 4.71 13.12
C VAL A 136 49.18 4.93 14.56
N GLU A 137 49.85 3.95 15.16
CA GLU A 137 50.44 4.04 16.50
C GLU A 137 51.46 5.19 16.60
N ASN A 138 52.39 5.27 15.64
CA ASN A 138 53.37 6.36 15.57
C ASN A 138 52.72 7.72 15.37
N LEU A 139 51.61 7.79 14.60
CA LEU A 139 50.86 9.03 14.44
C LEU A 139 50.16 9.43 15.75
N LEU A 140 49.61 8.46 16.48
CA LEU A 140 48.99 8.66 17.79
C LEU A 140 50.00 9.15 18.83
N LYS A 141 51.20 8.55 18.90
CA LYS A 141 52.28 8.99 19.80
C LYS A 141 52.72 10.43 19.54
N LYS A 142 52.66 10.87 18.28
CA LYS A 142 52.97 12.24 17.86
C LYS A 142 51.79 13.21 18.00
N SER A 143 50.61 12.73 18.41
CA SER A 143 49.42 13.57 18.53
C SER A 143 49.54 14.53 19.71
N LYS A 144 48.95 15.73 19.56
CA LYS A 144 49.01 16.77 20.59
C LYS A 144 48.34 16.27 21.88
N GLY A 145 49.11 16.22 22.96
CA GLY A 145 48.61 15.83 24.28
C GLY A 145 48.94 14.40 24.68
N PHE A 146 49.42 13.54 23.75
CA PHE A 146 49.84 12.19 24.11
C PHE A 146 50.97 12.19 25.16
N ASP A 147 51.98 13.04 24.97
CA ASP A 147 53.10 13.21 25.91
C ASP A 147 52.67 13.80 27.28
N LYS A 148 51.45 14.34 27.38
CA LYS A 148 50.90 14.88 28.63
C LYS A 148 50.16 13.82 29.46
N LEU A 149 49.85 12.67 28.88
CA LEU A 149 49.24 11.54 29.57
C LEU A 149 50.29 10.84 30.43
N SER A 150 49.87 10.27 31.56
CA SER A 150 50.71 9.38 32.37
C SER A 150 51.12 8.15 31.57
N ALA A 151 52.22 7.48 31.95
CA ALA A 151 52.66 6.26 31.29
C ALA A 151 51.57 5.15 31.27
N SER A 152 50.75 5.08 32.31
CA SER A 152 49.61 4.15 32.39
C SER A 152 48.49 4.47 31.40
N GLU A 153 48.16 5.76 31.23
CA GLU A 153 47.15 6.23 30.27
C GLU A 153 47.64 6.09 28.83
N GLN A 154 48.92 6.37 28.58
CA GLN A 154 49.54 6.15 27.27
C GLN A 154 49.45 4.67 26.87
N LYS A 155 49.81 3.76 27.79
CA LYS A 155 49.71 2.31 27.58
C LYS A 155 48.25 1.89 27.31
N SER A 156 47.30 2.35 28.12
CA SER A 156 45.88 2.06 27.95
C SER A 156 45.34 2.58 26.60
N LYS A 157 45.73 3.79 26.18
CA LYS A 157 45.32 4.35 24.88
C LYS A 157 45.88 3.54 23.71
N LEU A 158 47.10 3.00 23.81
CA LEU A 158 47.71 2.13 22.80
C LEU A 158 47.04 0.74 22.76
N GLU A 159 46.67 0.19 23.92
CA GLU A 159 45.89 -1.06 24.01
C GLU A 159 44.51 -0.89 23.35
N MET A 160 43.83 0.23 23.61
CA MET A 160 42.56 0.57 22.95
C MET A 160 42.70 0.78 21.44
N LEU A 161 43.82 1.35 20.96
CA LEU A 161 44.08 1.45 19.51
C LEU A 161 44.18 0.05 18.88
N THR A 162 44.86 -0.87 19.55
CA THR A 162 44.99 -2.26 19.09
C THR A 162 43.62 -2.94 19.07
N GLU A 163 42.82 -2.77 20.12
CA GLU A 163 41.44 -3.27 20.18
C GLU A 163 40.58 -2.70 19.04
N PHE A 164 40.62 -1.37 18.84
CA PHE A 164 39.91 -0.68 17.78
C PHE A 164 40.24 -1.26 16.41
N LEU A 165 41.52 -1.36 16.06
CA LEU A 165 41.95 -1.85 14.75
C LEU A 165 41.58 -3.33 14.54
N ASN A 166 41.55 -4.14 15.60
CA ASN A 166 41.12 -5.54 15.54
C ASN A 166 39.60 -5.69 15.35
N LYS A 167 38.80 -4.75 15.85
CA LYS A 167 37.33 -4.72 15.73
C LYS A 167 36.85 -3.96 14.49
N LEU A 168 37.70 -3.13 13.89
CA LEU A 168 37.34 -2.26 12.77
C LEU A 168 37.12 -3.06 11.49
N VAL A 169 35.93 -2.89 10.91
CA VAL A 169 35.56 -3.41 9.59
C VAL A 169 35.65 -2.30 8.55
N MET A 170 36.47 -2.51 7.54
CA MET A 170 36.61 -1.60 6.39
C MET A 170 35.72 -2.09 5.26
N VAL A 171 34.74 -1.27 4.85
CA VAL A 171 33.84 -1.53 3.72
C VAL A 171 34.20 -0.54 2.61
N THR A 172 34.94 -1.01 1.60
CA THR A 172 35.65 -0.18 0.60
C THR A 172 35.21 -0.50 -0.83
N GLY A 173 35.47 0.39 -1.78
CA GLY A 173 35.09 0.20 -3.20
C GLY A 173 33.58 0.19 -3.44
N GLN A 174 32.84 0.89 -2.57
CA GLN A 174 31.39 0.97 -2.61
C GLN A 174 30.88 1.97 -3.65
N LYS A 175 29.57 1.94 -3.95
CA LYS A 175 28.96 2.81 -4.96
C LYS A 175 29.12 4.31 -4.64
N ALA A 176 29.33 5.10 -5.68
CA ALA A 176 29.40 6.56 -5.59
C ALA A 176 28.01 7.16 -5.29
N GLU A 177 27.95 8.44 -4.90
CA GLU A 177 26.71 9.10 -4.48
C GLU A 177 25.67 9.09 -5.60
N CYS A 178 26.10 9.36 -6.83
CA CYS A 178 25.25 9.31 -8.02
C CYS A 178 24.69 7.91 -8.34
N GLU A 179 25.33 6.83 -7.85
CA GLU A 179 24.88 5.46 -8.06
C GLU A 179 24.08 4.91 -6.87
N LEU A 180 24.03 5.62 -5.74
CA LEU A 180 23.28 5.15 -4.57
C LEU A 180 21.77 5.17 -4.80
N ASP A 181 21.28 6.05 -5.67
CA ASP A 181 19.87 6.10 -6.05
C ASP A 181 19.43 4.80 -6.72
N ASP A 182 20.23 4.30 -7.67
CA ASP A 182 19.99 3.00 -8.33
C ASP A 182 19.95 1.87 -7.31
N VAL A 183 20.88 1.86 -6.35
CA VAL A 183 20.89 0.84 -5.28
C VAL A 183 19.62 0.93 -4.44
N ILE A 184 19.17 2.14 -4.08
CA ILE A 184 17.94 2.30 -3.29
C ILE A 184 16.72 1.85 -4.09
N ILE A 185 16.64 2.19 -5.38
CA ILE A 185 15.57 1.75 -6.29
C ILE A 185 15.53 0.22 -6.38
N GLU A 186 16.68 -0.44 -6.52
CA GLU A 186 16.79 -1.90 -6.48
C GLU A 186 16.31 -2.48 -5.14
N GLU A 187 16.68 -1.86 -4.01
CA GLU A 187 16.21 -2.31 -2.70
C GLU A 187 14.71 -2.09 -2.48
N ILE A 188 14.12 -1.01 -3.02
CA ILE A 188 12.66 -0.80 -3.01
C ILE A 188 11.99 -1.91 -3.82
N ARG A 189 12.44 -2.15 -5.05
CA ARG A 189 11.87 -3.16 -5.95
C ARG A 189 11.87 -4.56 -5.34
N LYS A 190 12.90 -4.92 -4.58
CA LYS A 190 12.99 -6.22 -3.89
C LYS A 190 11.94 -6.41 -2.80
N GLN A 191 11.35 -5.33 -2.27
CA GLN A 191 10.26 -5.41 -1.29
C GLN A 191 8.90 -5.67 -1.94
N ASP A 192 8.79 -5.54 -3.25
CA ASP A 192 7.50 -5.43 -3.91
C ASP A 192 6.98 -6.79 -4.35
N ALA A 193 5.73 -7.07 -3.98
CA ALA A 193 5.02 -8.29 -4.37
C ALA A 193 4.67 -8.31 -5.88
N VAL A 194 4.59 -7.13 -6.50
CA VAL A 194 4.23 -6.94 -7.91
C VAL A 194 5.34 -6.13 -8.57
N LYS A 195 5.79 -6.56 -9.74
CA LYS A 195 6.75 -5.80 -10.53
C LYS A 195 6.03 -4.62 -11.19
N ASP A 196 6.53 -3.40 -10.97
CA ASP A 196 6.03 -2.20 -11.64
C ASP A 196 7.04 -1.60 -12.63
N VAL A 197 6.65 -0.52 -13.30
CA VAL A 197 7.45 0.21 -14.28
C VAL A 197 8.62 0.91 -13.58
N PRO A 198 9.86 0.86 -14.10
CA PRO A 198 11.03 1.46 -13.44
C PRO A 198 10.86 2.94 -13.05
N GLU A 199 10.17 3.74 -13.86
CA GLU A 199 9.96 5.17 -13.65
C GLU A 199 9.18 5.48 -12.36
N MET A 200 8.35 4.54 -11.88
CA MET A 200 7.62 4.73 -10.62
C MET A 200 8.54 4.62 -9.40
N HIS A 201 9.53 3.75 -9.44
CA HIS A 201 10.48 3.58 -8.33
C HIS A 201 11.36 4.84 -8.16
N GLU A 202 11.69 5.53 -9.26
CA GLU A 202 12.38 6.82 -9.20
C GLU A 202 11.55 7.89 -8.48
N ARG A 203 10.24 7.95 -8.79
CA ARG A 203 9.31 8.86 -8.11
C ARG A 203 9.14 8.50 -6.63
N GLU A 204 9.08 7.21 -6.31
CA GLU A 204 9.00 6.76 -4.92
C GLU A 204 10.23 7.16 -4.14
N LEU A 205 11.42 6.98 -4.71
CA LEU A 205 12.66 7.44 -4.12
C LEU A 205 12.61 8.95 -3.86
N LEU A 206 12.12 9.75 -4.81
CA LEU A 206 11.97 11.20 -4.63
C LEU A 206 11.10 11.54 -3.41
N TYR A 207 9.95 10.88 -3.25
CA TYR A 207 9.09 11.08 -2.09
C TYR A 207 9.67 10.52 -0.78
N LEU A 208 10.45 9.44 -0.85
CA LEU A 208 11.10 8.81 0.30
C LEU A 208 12.30 9.63 0.80
N LYS A 209 13.01 10.35 -0.08
CA LYS A 209 14.15 11.22 0.28
C LYS A 209 13.75 12.32 1.24
N SER A 210 12.60 12.96 1.03
CA SER A 210 12.14 14.08 1.86
C SER A 210 12.04 13.75 3.37
N PRO A 211 11.34 12.69 3.82
CA PRO A 211 11.31 12.32 5.23
C PRO A 211 12.66 11.84 5.76
N LEU A 212 13.47 11.14 4.95
CA LEU A 212 14.83 10.72 5.34
C LEU A 212 15.75 11.91 5.60
N GLU A 213 15.74 12.92 4.72
CA GLU A 213 16.51 14.15 4.91
C GLU A 213 16.01 14.96 6.11
N SER A 214 14.70 15.04 6.29
CA SER A 214 14.10 15.69 7.46
C SER A 214 14.55 15.03 8.77
N TRP A 215 14.56 13.69 8.79
CA TRP A 215 15.05 12.90 9.91
C TRP A 215 16.54 13.14 10.17
N TRP A 216 17.36 13.09 9.13
CA TRP A 216 18.80 13.35 9.21
C TRP A 216 19.11 14.74 9.81
N ARG A 217 18.33 15.76 9.45
CA ARG A 217 18.49 17.13 9.99
C ARG A 217 18.04 17.28 11.44
N LYS A 218 17.00 16.55 11.87
CA LYS A 218 16.40 16.70 13.22
C LYS A 218 17.15 15.93 14.32
N ARG A 219 17.93 14.90 13.98
CA ARG A 219 18.93 14.23 14.85
C ARG A 219 18.41 13.67 16.20
N ASN A 220 17.10 13.56 16.41
CA ASN A 220 16.52 13.22 17.72
C ASN A 220 15.45 12.12 17.68
N LYS A 221 15.26 11.47 16.53
CA LYS A 221 14.35 10.33 16.39
C LYS A 221 15.11 9.15 15.81
N GLN A 222 14.74 7.94 16.18
CA GLN A 222 15.23 6.73 15.54
C GLN A 222 14.30 6.36 14.38
N ILE A 223 14.85 5.71 13.36
CA ILE A 223 14.06 5.01 12.34
C ILE A 223 13.98 3.54 12.75
N THR A 224 12.76 3.06 12.96
CA THR A 224 12.44 1.64 13.13
C THR A 224 11.88 1.06 11.81
N PRO A 225 11.74 -0.27 11.67
CA PRO A 225 11.07 -0.88 10.53
C PRO A 225 9.70 -0.24 10.24
N GLU A 226 8.92 0.02 11.28
CA GLU A 226 7.57 0.58 11.16
C GLU A 226 7.58 2.03 10.65
N VAL A 227 8.51 2.85 11.15
CA VAL A 227 8.66 4.23 10.66
C VAL A 227 9.04 4.24 9.17
N LEU A 228 10.00 3.40 8.77
CA LEU A 228 10.46 3.33 7.38
C LEU A 228 9.36 2.77 6.46
N ARG A 229 8.66 1.71 6.88
CA ARG A 229 7.49 1.16 6.18
C ARG A 229 6.43 2.24 5.94
N ASN A 230 6.10 3.02 6.96
CA ASN A 230 5.15 4.11 6.86
C ASN A 230 5.58 5.19 5.85
N TRP A 231 6.88 5.52 5.80
CA TRP A 231 7.40 6.48 4.82
C TRP A 231 7.36 5.92 3.40
N LEU A 232 7.73 4.65 3.21
CA LEU A 232 7.65 3.98 1.92
C LEU A 232 6.19 3.91 1.42
N GLN A 233 5.25 3.53 2.29
CA GLN A 233 3.82 3.53 1.97
C GLN A 233 3.31 4.91 1.58
N LYS A 234 3.74 5.97 2.28
CA LYS A 234 3.41 7.36 1.91
C LYS A 234 3.97 7.72 0.53
N ALA A 235 5.22 7.35 0.25
CA ALA A 235 5.86 7.62 -1.03
C ALA A 235 5.10 6.96 -2.18
N LYS A 236 4.77 5.67 -2.04
CA LYS A 236 3.95 4.92 -3.00
C LYS A 236 2.57 5.53 -3.18
N THR A 237 1.93 5.90 -2.07
CA THR A 237 0.62 6.57 -2.13
C THR A 237 0.69 7.85 -2.97
N ALA A 238 1.69 8.69 -2.71
CA ALA A 238 1.88 9.95 -3.44
C ALA A 238 2.13 9.72 -4.95
N CYS A 239 2.87 8.69 -5.33
CA CYS A 239 3.14 8.35 -6.74
C CYS A 239 1.87 8.05 -7.55
N TYR A 240 0.93 7.28 -6.99
CA TYR A 240 -0.27 6.84 -7.72
C TYR A 240 -1.53 7.63 -7.39
N THR A 241 -1.48 8.60 -6.46
CA THR A 241 -2.67 9.38 -6.06
C THR A 241 -3.38 10.01 -7.26
N SER A 242 -2.64 10.57 -8.22
CA SER A 242 -3.24 11.19 -9.41
C SER A 242 -3.95 10.19 -10.32
N LEU A 243 -3.33 9.02 -10.56
CA LEU A 243 -3.92 7.94 -11.35
C LEU A 243 -5.16 7.36 -10.67
N VAL A 244 -5.03 6.97 -9.40
CA VAL A 244 -6.13 6.39 -8.60
C VAL A 244 -7.29 7.36 -8.55
N ARG A 245 -7.04 8.65 -8.29
CA ARG A 245 -8.10 9.67 -8.26
C ARG A 245 -8.77 9.83 -9.63
N SER A 246 -8.01 9.85 -10.73
CA SER A 246 -8.57 9.94 -12.08
C SER A 246 -9.49 8.76 -12.40
N LEU A 247 -9.07 7.54 -12.06
CA LEU A 247 -9.87 6.34 -12.25
C LEU A 247 -11.11 6.32 -11.36
N PHE A 248 -10.94 6.71 -10.09
CA PHE A 248 -12.04 6.86 -9.15
C PHE A 248 -13.07 7.87 -9.66
N GLU A 249 -12.62 9.06 -10.08
CA GLU A 249 -13.49 10.08 -10.68
C GLU A 249 -14.19 9.56 -11.92
N SER A 250 -13.49 8.84 -12.81
CA SER A 250 -14.09 8.24 -14.01
C SER A 250 -15.21 7.25 -13.65
N CYS A 251 -14.97 6.36 -12.67
CA CYS A 251 -15.94 5.34 -12.26
C CYS A 251 -17.12 5.95 -11.48
N THR A 252 -16.86 6.97 -10.66
CA THR A 252 -17.86 7.52 -9.72
C THR A 252 -18.57 8.76 -10.23
N LYS A 253 -18.13 9.38 -11.33
CA LYS A 253 -18.76 10.59 -11.88
C LYS A 253 -20.26 10.43 -12.13
N ASN A 254 -20.67 9.28 -12.65
CA ASN A 254 -22.09 9.00 -12.88
C ASN A 254 -22.81 8.64 -11.57
N LEU A 255 -22.14 7.95 -10.65
CA LEU A 255 -22.70 7.55 -9.35
C LEU A 255 -22.97 8.75 -8.45
N ALA A 256 -22.00 9.66 -8.31
CA ALA A 256 -22.09 10.84 -7.46
C ALA A 256 -23.18 11.82 -7.91
N ARG A 257 -23.48 11.86 -9.22
CA ARG A 257 -24.54 12.71 -9.78
C ARG A 257 -25.95 12.25 -9.46
N THR A 258 -26.12 10.97 -9.08
CA THR A 258 -27.44 10.45 -8.76
C THR A 258 -28.05 11.11 -7.52
N GLY A 259 -27.22 11.61 -6.58
CA GLY A 259 -27.67 12.16 -5.31
C GLY A 259 -28.31 11.12 -4.37
N ILE A 260 -28.24 9.84 -4.73
CA ILE A 260 -28.81 8.75 -3.93
C ILE A 260 -27.92 8.45 -2.74
N LYS A 261 -28.57 8.23 -1.60
CA LYS A 261 -27.97 7.81 -0.33
C LYS A 261 -28.77 6.66 0.25
N PHE A 262 -28.07 5.74 0.88
CA PHE A 262 -28.68 4.66 1.63
C PHE A 262 -28.98 5.07 3.08
N SER A 263 -29.86 4.31 3.74
CA SER A 263 -30.13 4.47 5.16
C SER A 263 -28.92 4.08 6.02
N ASP A 264 -28.74 4.75 7.16
CA ASP A 264 -27.65 4.44 8.11
C ASP A 264 -27.69 2.98 8.59
N SER A 265 -28.88 2.38 8.67
CA SER A 265 -29.05 0.97 9.02
C SER A 265 -28.49 0.05 7.94
N GLU A 266 -28.71 0.37 6.68
CA GLU A 266 -28.22 -0.44 5.57
C GLU A 266 -26.71 -0.30 5.39
N THR A 267 -26.19 0.92 5.50
CA THR A 267 -24.74 1.16 5.46
C THR A 267 -24.04 0.43 6.60
N SER A 268 -24.59 0.50 7.83
CA SER A 268 -24.06 -0.23 8.98
C SER A 268 -24.12 -1.75 8.81
N ARG A 269 -25.20 -2.27 8.22
CA ARG A 269 -25.37 -3.70 7.93
C ARG A 269 -24.27 -4.19 7.00
N LEU A 270 -24.12 -3.57 5.83
CA LEU A 270 -23.09 -3.97 4.87
C LEU A 270 -21.68 -3.76 5.46
N GLN A 271 -21.47 -2.65 6.17
CA GLN A 271 -20.20 -2.39 6.86
C GLN A 271 -19.91 -3.42 7.97
N ALA A 272 -20.89 -4.12 8.56
CA ALA A 272 -20.62 -5.21 9.50
C ALA A 272 -20.25 -6.53 8.80
N GLU A 273 -20.70 -6.74 7.57
CA GLU A 273 -20.49 -7.97 6.80
C GLU A 273 -19.12 -8.02 6.08
N LEU A 274 -18.56 -6.85 5.75
CA LEU A 274 -17.28 -6.67 5.04
C LEU A 274 -15.97 -6.80 5.87
N PRO A 275 -15.85 -6.31 7.12
CA PRO A 275 -14.54 -6.00 7.72
C PRO A 275 -13.67 -7.19 8.10
N ASN A 276 -14.25 -8.36 8.29
CA ASN A 276 -13.51 -9.53 8.78
C ASN A 276 -12.99 -10.42 7.64
N LYS A 277 -13.16 -10.01 6.38
CA LYS A 277 -12.89 -10.84 5.21
C LYS A 277 -11.89 -10.16 4.29
N PRO A 278 -10.71 -10.77 4.01
CA PRO A 278 -9.71 -10.17 3.13
C PRO A 278 -10.16 -10.13 1.66
N ALA A 279 -11.06 -11.04 1.27
CA ALA A 279 -11.56 -11.14 -0.10
C ALA A 279 -13.07 -11.42 -0.09
N VAL A 280 -13.85 -10.48 -0.61
CA VAL A 280 -15.31 -10.54 -0.66
C VAL A 280 -15.79 -10.54 -2.11
N HIS A 281 -16.70 -11.46 -2.42
CA HIS A 281 -17.45 -11.44 -3.67
C HIS A 281 -18.86 -10.95 -3.35
N LEU A 282 -19.10 -9.67 -3.61
CA LEU A 282 -20.38 -9.02 -3.37
C LEU A 282 -21.25 -9.17 -4.62
N ARG A 283 -22.33 -9.92 -4.51
CA ARG A 283 -23.27 -10.21 -5.60
C ARG A 283 -24.54 -9.42 -5.38
N THR A 284 -25.00 -8.73 -6.40
CA THR A 284 -26.18 -7.84 -6.30
C THR A 284 -27.07 -7.90 -7.53
N ASP A 285 -28.37 -7.67 -7.34
CA ASP A 285 -29.34 -7.44 -8.42
C ASP A 285 -29.36 -5.97 -8.89
N ALA A 286 -28.59 -5.11 -8.22
CA ALA A 286 -28.56 -3.67 -8.46
C ALA A 286 -27.12 -3.14 -8.46
N LEU A 287 -26.33 -3.42 -9.51
CA LEU A 287 -24.89 -3.13 -9.54
C LEU A 287 -24.56 -1.66 -9.28
N THR A 288 -25.28 -0.74 -9.93
CA THR A 288 -25.10 0.71 -9.78
C THR A 288 -25.45 1.19 -8.38
N LEU A 289 -26.59 0.75 -7.84
CA LEU A 289 -27.04 1.14 -6.50
C LEU A 289 -26.15 0.57 -5.41
N CYS A 290 -25.70 -0.69 -5.55
CA CYS A 290 -24.75 -1.30 -4.63
C CYS A 290 -23.37 -0.64 -4.69
N SER A 291 -22.95 -0.16 -5.87
CA SER A 291 -21.73 0.66 -6.00
C SER A 291 -21.82 1.95 -5.19
N ILE A 292 -22.98 2.63 -5.21
CA ILE A 292 -23.23 3.82 -4.38
C ILE A 292 -23.20 3.46 -2.90
N LEU A 293 -23.87 2.37 -2.51
CA LEU A 293 -23.85 1.88 -1.13
C LEU A 293 -22.43 1.61 -0.63
N LEU A 294 -21.56 1.00 -1.45
CA LEU A 294 -20.16 0.79 -1.08
C LEU A 294 -19.38 2.09 -0.86
N LEU A 295 -19.65 3.13 -1.65
CA LEU A 295 -19.03 4.45 -1.47
C LEU A 295 -19.49 5.13 -0.18
N ASP A 296 -20.73 4.89 0.26
CA ASP A 296 -21.26 5.37 1.54
C ASP A 296 -20.71 4.55 2.73
N CYS A 297 -20.44 3.25 2.54
CA CYS A 297 -19.98 2.34 3.59
C CYS A 297 -18.49 2.47 3.93
N LEU A 298 -17.66 2.92 2.99
CA LEU A 298 -16.21 2.85 3.05
C LEU A 298 -15.56 4.24 3.03
N ASP A 299 -14.44 4.38 3.72
CA ASP A 299 -13.61 5.59 3.63
C ASP A 299 -12.98 5.68 2.24
N THR A 300 -13.61 6.47 1.37
CA THR A 300 -13.20 6.64 -0.03
C THR A 300 -11.75 7.09 -0.19
N SER A 301 -11.16 7.77 0.81
CA SER A 301 -9.74 8.16 0.78
C SER A 301 -8.78 6.97 0.87
N LYS A 302 -9.28 5.81 1.28
CA LYS A 302 -8.57 4.54 1.41
C LYS A 302 -9.02 3.49 0.39
N CYS A 303 -9.84 3.86 -0.58
CA CYS A 303 -10.34 2.96 -1.60
C CYS A 303 -9.69 3.21 -2.96
N ILE A 304 -9.41 2.13 -3.67
CA ILE A 304 -9.19 2.13 -5.11
C ILE A 304 -10.46 1.51 -5.72
N PHE A 305 -11.30 2.34 -6.33
CA PHE A 305 -12.54 1.91 -7.00
C PHE A 305 -12.32 1.93 -8.51
N VAL A 306 -12.44 0.77 -9.16
CA VAL A 306 -12.17 0.61 -10.59
C VAL A 306 -13.16 -0.35 -11.25
N THR A 307 -13.35 -0.23 -12.56
CA THR A 307 -13.98 -1.28 -13.38
C THR A 307 -13.00 -2.43 -13.62
N LEU A 308 -13.50 -3.62 -13.96
CA LEU A 308 -12.62 -4.73 -14.35
C LEU A 308 -11.73 -4.38 -15.54
N GLU A 309 -12.28 -3.72 -16.56
CA GLU A 309 -11.51 -3.27 -17.73
C GLU A 309 -10.34 -2.35 -17.31
N SER A 310 -10.62 -1.34 -16.47
CA SER A 310 -9.60 -0.42 -15.96
C SER A 310 -8.52 -1.15 -15.17
N LEU A 311 -8.92 -2.15 -14.37
CA LEU A 311 -7.98 -3.00 -13.64
C LEU A 311 -7.13 -3.83 -14.58
N GLN A 312 -7.69 -4.42 -15.64
CA GLN A 312 -6.94 -5.21 -16.60
C GLN A 312 -5.93 -4.34 -17.37
N SER A 313 -6.33 -3.14 -17.80
CA SER A 313 -5.45 -2.20 -18.51
C SER A 313 -4.32 -1.64 -17.65
N ASN A 314 -4.55 -1.48 -16.33
CA ASN A 314 -3.59 -0.86 -15.41
C ASN A 314 -3.15 -1.81 -14.29
N LYS A 315 -3.17 -3.11 -14.56
CA LYS A 315 -3.12 -4.15 -13.53
C LYS A 315 -1.94 -4.03 -12.58
N ASN A 316 -0.72 -3.98 -13.13
CA ASN A 316 0.49 -3.97 -12.31
C ASN A 316 0.53 -2.71 -11.45
N MET A 317 0.24 -1.54 -12.04
CA MET A 317 0.24 -0.26 -11.35
C MET A 317 -0.80 -0.20 -10.23
N LEU A 318 -2.03 -0.68 -10.46
CA LEU A 318 -3.10 -0.64 -9.46
C LEU A 318 -2.87 -1.63 -8.32
N LEU A 319 -2.40 -2.84 -8.63
CA LEU A 319 -2.05 -3.81 -7.59
C LEU A 319 -0.83 -3.35 -6.79
N TYR A 320 0.16 -2.76 -7.46
CA TYR A 320 1.32 -2.16 -6.81
C TYR A 320 0.90 -1.02 -5.88
N ALA A 321 0.07 -0.09 -6.37
CA ALA A 321 -0.48 1.00 -5.59
C ALA A 321 -1.25 0.46 -4.37
N TRP A 322 -2.19 -0.46 -4.58
CA TRP A 322 -3.00 -1.04 -3.50
C TRP A 322 -2.14 -1.70 -2.42
N LEU A 323 -1.25 -2.63 -2.79
CA LEU A 323 -0.45 -3.40 -1.83
C LEU A 323 0.57 -2.53 -1.12
N GLY A 324 1.27 -1.67 -1.87
CA GLY A 324 2.36 -0.87 -1.36
C GLY A 324 1.95 0.47 -0.73
N GLY A 325 0.79 1.00 -1.08
CA GLY A 325 0.30 2.30 -0.60
C GLY A 325 -0.53 2.22 0.67
N ARG A 326 -1.26 3.30 0.96
CA ARG A 326 -2.14 3.45 2.13
C ARG A 326 -3.59 3.05 1.89
N TRP A 327 -3.92 2.63 0.68
CA TRP A 327 -5.27 2.16 0.36
C TRP A 327 -5.53 0.83 1.04
N GLU A 328 -6.65 0.71 1.73
CA GLU A 328 -7.08 -0.50 2.41
C GLU A 328 -7.90 -1.39 1.46
N TRP A 329 -8.72 -0.77 0.60
CA TRP A 329 -9.69 -1.46 -0.23
C TRP A 329 -9.36 -1.36 -1.72
N LEU A 330 -9.39 -2.50 -2.41
CA LEU A 330 -9.51 -2.57 -3.86
C LEU A 330 -10.93 -3.04 -4.21
N ILE A 331 -11.72 -2.18 -4.83
CA ILE A 331 -13.10 -2.46 -5.24
C ILE A 331 -13.11 -2.57 -6.76
N VAL A 332 -13.51 -3.73 -7.26
CA VAL A 332 -13.58 -4.02 -8.69
C VAL A 332 -15.02 -4.23 -9.06
N SER A 333 -15.60 -3.29 -9.80
CA SER A 333 -16.94 -3.41 -10.36
C SER A 333 -16.88 -4.17 -11.70
N CYS A 334 -17.62 -5.27 -11.79
CA CYS A 334 -17.76 -6.09 -12.99
C CYS A 334 -19.18 -5.94 -13.52
N ASP A 335 -19.34 -5.21 -14.62
CA ASP A 335 -20.62 -5.11 -15.30
C ASP A 335 -21.00 -6.40 -16.04
N SER A 336 -22.25 -6.44 -16.54
CA SER A 336 -22.83 -7.60 -17.24
C SER A 336 -22.13 -7.97 -18.54
N THR A 337 -21.32 -7.07 -19.12
CA THR A 337 -20.66 -7.30 -20.41
C THR A 337 -19.40 -8.16 -20.25
N VAL A 338 -18.91 -8.29 -19.01
CA VAL A 338 -17.71 -9.04 -18.67
C VAL A 338 -17.98 -10.54 -18.67
N GLN A 339 -17.09 -11.32 -19.29
CA GLN A 339 -17.16 -12.78 -19.24
C GLN A 339 -16.72 -13.34 -17.89
N GLN A 340 -17.41 -14.38 -17.41
CA GLN A 340 -17.09 -15.08 -16.15
C GLN A 340 -15.62 -15.56 -16.07
N SER A 341 -15.04 -15.95 -17.20
CA SER A 341 -13.63 -16.37 -17.29
C SER A 341 -12.68 -15.24 -16.93
N ASP A 342 -12.95 -14.03 -17.39
CA ASP A 342 -12.09 -12.86 -17.17
C ASP A 342 -12.10 -12.42 -15.69
N ILE A 343 -13.27 -12.50 -15.06
CA ILE A 343 -13.43 -12.28 -13.61
C ILE A 343 -12.61 -13.32 -12.86
N SER A 344 -12.80 -14.60 -13.19
CA SER A 344 -12.14 -15.72 -12.49
C SER A 344 -10.62 -15.62 -12.58
N ASP A 345 -10.07 -15.37 -13.76
CA ASP A 345 -8.63 -15.26 -13.98
C ASP A 345 -7.99 -14.07 -13.23
N THR A 346 -8.70 -12.94 -13.18
CA THR A 346 -8.24 -11.76 -12.46
C THR A 346 -8.27 -12.00 -10.95
N CYS A 347 -9.37 -12.58 -10.45
CA CYS A 347 -9.58 -12.88 -9.04
C CYS A 347 -8.60 -13.93 -8.50
N LEU A 348 -8.28 -14.96 -9.28
CA LEU A 348 -7.26 -15.96 -8.89
C LEU A 348 -5.91 -15.30 -8.64
N LYS A 349 -5.49 -14.39 -9.53
CA LYS A 349 -4.21 -13.67 -9.39
C LYS A 349 -4.22 -12.73 -8.18
N ILE A 350 -5.34 -12.02 -7.92
CA ILE A 350 -5.47 -11.17 -6.72
C ILE A 350 -5.44 -12.03 -5.45
N SER A 351 -6.14 -13.16 -5.43
CA SER A 351 -6.16 -14.08 -4.29
C SER A 351 -4.78 -14.65 -3.98
N GLU A 352 -4.01 -15.03 -5.01
CA GLU A 352 -2.63 -15.49 -4.85
C GLU A 352 -1.72 -14.42 -4.25
N ILE A 353 -1.88 -13.17 -4.66
CA ILE A 353 -1.11 -12.04 -4.12
C ILE A 353 -1.52 -11.76 -2.67
N SER A 354 -2.82 -11.70 -2.40
CA SER A 354 -3.36 -11.40 -1.06
C SER A 354 -2.98 -12.47 -0.02
N LYS A 355 -2.79 -13.73 -0.44
CA LYS A 355 -2.34 -14.80 0.47
C LYS A 355 -0.89 -14.64 0.94
N ARG A 356 -0.05 -13.89 0.20
CA ARG A 356 1.38 -13.74 0.51
C ARG A 356 1.66 -12.62 1.48
N ASP A 357 0.74 -11.67 1.61
CA ASP A 357 0.89 -10.51 2.48
C ASP A 357 -0.24 -10.49 3.53
N PRO A 358 0.05 -10.79 4.81
CA PRO A 358 -0.95 -10.82 5.88
C PRO A 358 -1.38 -9.40 6.33
N SER A 359 -1.38 -8.43 5.41
CA SER A 359 -1.72 -7.04 5.67
C SER A 359 -3.22 -6.81 5.80
N ASP A 360 -3.61 -5.63 6.32
CA ASP A 360 -5.02 -5.19 6.44
C ASP A 360 -5.69 -4.88 5.07
N LYS A 361 -5.12 -5.37 3.97
CA LYS A 361 -5.59 -5.13 2.60
C LYS A 361 -6.79 -6.01 2.31
N ARG A 362 -7.79 -5.43 1.66
CA ARG A 362 -9.06 -6.08 1.35
C ARG A 362 -9.45 -5.85 -0.11
N VAL A 363 -10.06 -6.87 -0.71
CA VAL A 363 -10.60 -6.79 -2.06
C VAL A 363 -12.09 -7.11 -2.06
N ILE A 364 -12.86 -6.30 -2.79
CA ILE A 364 -14.27 -6.54 -3.09
C ILE A 364 -14.41 -6.69 -4.59
N ILE A 365 -14.94 -7.83 -5.03
CA ILE A 365 -15.37 -8.05 -6.40
C ILE A 365 -16.89 -7.89 -6.40
N LEU A 366 -17.37 -6.84 -7.07
CA LEU A 366 -18.77 -6.51 -7.16
C LEU A 366 -19.31 -7.02 -8.51
N THR A 367 -20.30 -7.91 -8.48
CA THR A 367 -20.89 -8.51 -9.69
C THR A 367 -22.40 -8.58 -9.61
N GLU A 368 -23.05 -8.87 -10.74
CA GLU A 368 -24.45 -9.28 -10.73
C GLU A 368 -24.68 -10.59 -9.95
N GLN A 369 -25.89 -10.80 -9.44
CA GLN A 369 -26.32 -12.05 -8.80
C GLN A 369 -26.27 -13.26 -9.76
N SER A 370 -26.35 -13.05 -11.07
CA SER A 370 -26.25 -14.10 -12.09
C SER A 370 -24.86 -14.75 -12.15
N VAL A 371 -23.81 -14.01 -11.76
CA VAL A 371 -22.41 -14.44 -11.79
C VAL A 371 -22.15 -15.51 -10.73
N GLN A 372 -21.49 -16.60 -11.15
CA GLN A 372 -21.13 -17.68 -10.23
C GLN A 372 -20.13 -17.21 -9.18
N GLN A 373 -20.21 -17.80 -7.98
CA GLN A 373 -19.31 -17.51 -6.88
C GLN A 373 -17.83 -17.65 -7.31
N VAL A 374 -17.04 -16.61 -7.05
CA VAL A 374 -15.61 -16.60 -7.32
C VAL A 374 -14.87 -17.44 -6.26
N ARG A 375 -14.08 -18.41 -6.72
CA ARG A 375 -13.31 -19.30 -5.83
C ARG A 375 -12.32 -18.50 -4.98
N GLY A 376 -12.32 -18.76 -3.67
CA GLY A 376 -11.41 -18.12 -2.71
C GLY A 376 -11.90 -16.77 -2.19
N PHE A 377 -13.09 -16.34 -2.58
CA PHE A 377 -13.77 -15.16 -2.07
C PHE A 377 -14.98 -15.58 -1.24
N VAL A 378 -15.24 -14.84 -0.17
CA VAL A 378 -16.42 -15.07 0.66
C VAL A 378 -17.61 -14.40 -0.01
N PRO A 379 -18.69 -15.14 -0.33
CA PRO A 379 -19.85 -14.56 -0.98
C PRO A 379 -20.61 -13.69 0.03
N VAL A 380 -21.07 -12.56 -0.44
CA VAL A 380 -22.02 -11.68 0.25
C VAL A 380 -23.10 -11.35 -0.77
N GLU A 381 -24.34 -11.71 -0.45
CA GLU A 381 -25.48 -11.41 -1.31
C GLU A 381 -26.12 -10.10 -0.84
N HIS A 382 -26.37 -9.20 -1.78
CA HIS A 382 -27.12 -7.99 -1.56
C HIS A 382 -28.33 -8.00 -2.50
N VAL A 383 -29.53 -7.98 -1.93
CA VAL A 383 -30.78 -7.81 -2.69
C VAL A 383 -31.27 -6.41 -2.40
N PHE A 384 -31.42 -5.61 -3.45
CA PHE A 384 -31.90 -4.25 -3.32
C PHE A 384 -33.38 -4.22 -2.92
N SER A 385 -33.71 -3.37 -1.96
CA SER A 385 -35.08 -2.97 -1.65
C SER A 385 -35.16 -1.45 -1.55
N PHE A 386 -36.27 -0.87 -2.00
CA PHE A 386 -36.44 0.58 -2.05
C PHE A 386 -36.37 1.21 -0.65
N GLU A 387 -36.81 0.47 0.38
CA GLU A 387 -36.82 0.86 1.78
C GLU A 387 -35.41 1.04 2.35
N GLN A 388 -34.39 0.43 1.73
CA GLN A 388 -32.99 0.57 2.12
C GLN A 388 -32.43 1.96 1.81
N LEU A 389 -33.04 2.70 0.88
CA LEU A 389 -32.67 4.08 0.58
C LEU A 389 -33.00 5.02 1.74
N SER A 390 -32.27 6.12 1.85
CA SER A 390 -32.63 7.20 2.79
C SER A 390 -33.99 7.80 2.41
N LYS A 391 -34.73 8.36 3.39
CA LYS A 391 -36.03 8.99 3.13
C LYS A 391 -35.96 10.08 2.06
N GLU A 392 -34.91 10.90 2.09
CA GLU A 392 -34.65 11.94 1.09
C GLU A 392 -34.49 11.34 -0.32
N SER A 393 -33.70 10.26 -0.43
CA SER A 393 -33.52 9.55 -1.70
C SER A 393 -34.80 8.87 -2.19
N GLN A 394 -35.60 8.31 -1.28
CA GLN A 394 -36.92 7.75 -1.64
C GLN A 394 -37.85 8.83 -2.19
N GLU A 395 -37.94 9.98 -1.53
CA GLU A 395 -38.75 11.12 -2.01
C GLU A 395 -38.27 11.61 -3.37
N MET A 396 -36.95 11.74 -3.56
CA MET A 396 -36.35 12.12 -4.84
C MET A 396 -36.73 11.16 -5.98
N VAL A 397 -36.67 9.84 -5.75
CA VAL A 397 -37.06 8.82 -6.75
C VAL A 397 -38.56 8.90 -7.04
N LEU A 398 -39.39 9.04 -6.01
CA LEU A 398 -40.85 9.12 -6.14
C LEU A 398 -41.30 10.39 -6.87
N ASP A 399 -40.61 11.51 -6.69
CA ASP A 399 -40.97 12.79 -7.30
C ASP A 399 -40.36 12.97 -8.70
N LYS A 400 -39.54 12.02 -9.16
CA LYS A 400 -39.00 12.00 -10.51
C LYS A 400 -40.14 11.95 -11.54
N LYS A 401 -40.06 12.85 -12.52
CA LYS A 401 -40.96 12.88 -13.67
C LYS A 401 -40.61 11.76 -14.64
N ILE A 402 -41.63 11.07 -15.11
CA ILE A 402 -41.56 9.97 -16.07
C ILE A 402 -42.62 10.15 -17.16
N ASP A 403 -42.45 9.50 -18.30
CA ASP A 403 -43.50 9.38 -19.29
C ASP A 403 -44.32 8.10 -19.02
N PHE A 404 -45.54 8.27 -18.53
CA PHE A 404 -46.50 7.17 -18.38
C PHE A 404 -47.51 7.20 -19.53
N GLN A 405 -47.35 6.29 -20.48
CA GLN A 405 -48.23 6.13 -21.63
C GLN A 405 -48.44 7.40 -22.48
N GLY A 406 -47.44 8.27 -22.60
CA GLY A 406 -47.48 9.54 -23.33
C GLY A 406 -47.83 10.75 -22.47
N CYS A 407 -47.94 10.59 -21.15
CA CYS A 407 -48.27 11.65 -20.20
C CYS A 407 -47.13 11.81 -19.19
N GLU A 408 -46.59 13.03 -19.06
CA GLU A 408 -45.63 13.34 -18.01
C GLU A 408 -46.32 13.31 -16.64
N VAL A 409 -45.89 12.41 -15.77
CA VAL A 409 -46.39 12.25 -14.39
C VAL A 409 -45.22 12.01 -13.45
N THR A 410 -45.44 12.10 -12.13
CA THR A 410 -44.44 11.66 -11.15
C THR A 410 -44.55 10.16 -10.91
N MET A 411 -43.45 9.51 -10.56
CA MET A 411 -43.46 8.09 -10.17
C MET A 411 -44.44 7.84 -9.00
N ARG A 412 -44.49 8.76 -8.04
CA ARG A 412 -45.44 8.76 -6.90
C ARG A 412 -46.89 8.63 -7.37
N SER A 413 -47.31 9.41 -8.35
CA SER A 413 -48.69 9.40 -8.86
C SER A 413 -49.06 8.07 -9.51
N VAL A 414 -48.09 7.38 -10.13
CA VAL A 414 -48.30 6.04 -10.69
C VAL A 414 -48.51 5.02 -9.57
N LEU A 415 -47.64 5.04 -8.55
CA LEU A 415 -47.65 4.02 -7.50
C LEU A 415 -48.82 4.15 -6.51
N GLN A 416 -49.28 5.37 -6.21
CA GLN A 416 -50.44 5.61 -5.32
C GLN A 416 -51.71 4.87 -5.78
N ARG A 417 -51.85 4.57 -7.08
CA ARG A 417 -53.01 3.87 -7.63
C ARG A 417 -52.92 2.35 -7.52
N HIS A 418 -51.71 1.80 -7.34
CA HIS A 418 -51.45 0.36 -7.34
C HIS A 418 -51.28 -0.25 -5.94
N GLY A 419 -51.27 0.57 -4.88
CA GLY A 419 -51.37 0.13 -3.49
C GLY A 419 -50.15 -0.58 -2.91
N ASN A 420 -49.18 -0.98 -3.73
CA ASN A 420 -47.94 -1.63 -3.29
C ASN A 420 -46.72 -1.07 -4.06
N VAL A 421 -46.04 -0.11 -3.45
CA VAL A 421 -44.88 0.62 -4.01
C VAL A 421 -43.67 -0.33 -4.19
N GLU A 422 -43.48 -1.23 -3.23
CA GLU A 422 -42.26 -2.06 -3.09
C GLU A 422 -42.07 -3.06 -4.25
N HIS A 423 -43.15 -3.63 -4.78
CA HIS A 423 -43.06 -4.62 -5.86
C HIS A 423 -42.85 -4.00 -7.25
N VAL A 424 -43.04 -2.69 -7.39
CA VAL A 424 -42.96 -2.01 -8.69
C VAL A 424 -41.62 -1.33 -8.88
N LEU A 425 -41.01 -0.82 -7.81
CA LEU A 425 -39.70 -0.16 -7.84
C LEU A 425 -38.55 -1.17 -7.75
N GLY A 426 -38.44 -1.99 -8.80
CA GLY A 426 -37.29 -2.88 -8.97
C GLY A 426 -35.97 -2.11 -9.15
N PRO A 427 -34.83 -2.80 -8.94
CA PRO A 427 -33.50 -2.17 -8.97
C PRO A 427 -33.15 -1.51 -10.30
N GLU A 428 -33.53 -2.11 -11.43
CA GLU A 428 -33.34 -1.55 -12.77
C GLU A 428 -34.09 -0.23 -12.94
N LEU A 429 -35.38 -0.21 -12.58
CA LEU A 429 -36.21 0.98 -12.68
C LEU A 429 -35.69 2.11 -11.78
N VAL A 430 -35.29 1.80 -10.54
CA VAL A 430 -34.70 2.79 -9.65
C VAL A 430 -33.39 3.32 -10.23
N THR A 431 -32.53 2.45 -10.78
CA THR A 431 -31.29 2.85 -11.44
C THR A 431 -31.56 3.81 -12.61
N ASP A 432 -32.56 3.50 -13.45
CA ASP A 432 -32.94 4.37 -14.57
C ASP A 432 -33.48 5.73 -14.12
N LEU A 433 -34.29 5.76 -13.05
CA LEU A 433 -34.85 7.01 -12.51
C LEU A 433 -33.79 7.96 -11.97
N VAL A 434 -32.73 7.40 -11.38
CA VAL A 434 -31.66 8.17 -10.73
C VAL A 434 -30.51 8.50 -11.68
N THR A 435 -30.41 7.79 -12.81
CA THR A 435 -29.42 8.07 -13.84
C THR A 435 -29.81 9.33 -14.61
N GLU A 436 -28.93 10.33 -14.59
CA GLU A 436 -29.13 11.59 -15.30
C GLU A 436 -29.22 11.35 -16.82
N GLY A 437 -30.22 11.96 -17.47
CA GLY A 437 -30.43 11.86 -18.91
C GLY A 437 -31.23 10.64 -19.37
N THR A 438 -31.55 9.70 -18.47
CA THR A 438 -32.41 8.56 -18.79
C THR A 438 -33.88 8.97 -18.71
N ALA A 439 -34.59 8.94 -19.84
CA ALA A 439 -36.03 9.12 -19.87
C ALA A 439 -36.72 7.78 -19.57
N VAL A 440 -37.38 7.70 -18.42
CA VAL A 440 -38.13 6.51 -18.02
C VAL A 440 -39.51 6.55 -18.65
N ASN A 441 -39.80 5.56 -19.50
CA ASN A 441 -41.08 5.41 -20.18
C ASN A 441 -41.77 4.15 -19.64
N ILE A 442 -42.97 4.31 -19.10
CA ILE A 442 -43.77 3.20 -18.58
C ILE A 442 -45.04 3.06 -19.43
N GLY A 443 -45.12 1.92 -20.12
CA GLY A 443 -46.23 1.59 -21.03
C GLY A 443 -46.12 2.28 -22.39
N GLY A 444 -46.84 1.74 -23.38
CA GLY A 444 -46.89 2.33 -24.72
C GLY A 444 -47.66 3.64 -24.75
N LYS A 445 -47.20 4.60 -25.57
CA LYS A 445 -47.91 5.87 -25.81
C LYS A 445 -49.33 5.59 -26.26
N LEU A 446 -50.31 6.14 -25.56
CA LEU A 446 -51.70 6.05 -26.02
C LEU A 446 -51.81 6.84 -27.32
N HIS A 447 -52.05 6.13 -28.44
CA HIS A 447 -52.40 6.79 -29.69
C HIS A 447 -53.61 7.68 -29.43
N VAL A 448 -53.51 8.94 -29.85
CA VAL A 448 -54.50 9.99 -29.63
C VAL A 448 -55.93 9.47 -29.88
N LYS A 449 -56.81 9.74 -28.90
CA LYS A 449 -58.25 9.46 -28.83
C LYS A 449 -58.93 9.21 -30.19
N THR A 450 -59.22 7.96 -30.51
CA THR A 450 -60.47 7.63 -31.21
C THR A 450 -61.60 7.57 -30.18
N GLY A 451 -62.07 8.74 -29.70
CA GLY A 451 -63.40 8.95 -29.09
C GLY A 451 -63.85 8.14 -27.86
N TYR A 452 -63.16 7.08 -27.46
CA TYR A 452 -63.68 6.11 -26.50
C TYR A 452 -62.57 5.74 -25.51
N TYR A 453 -62.72 6.23 -24.27
CA TYR A 453 -62.13 5.57 -23.13
C TYR A 453 -62.89 4.25 -22.95
N ALA A 454 -62.30 3.13 -23.37
CA ALA A 454 -62.79 1.84 -22.92
C ALA A 454 -62.31 1.69 -21.46
N PRO A 455 -63.17 1.77 -20.44
CA PRO A 455 -62.79 1.37 -19.10
C PRO A 455 -62.32 -0.08 -19.21
N ARG A 456 -61.01 -0.32 -19.06
CA ARG A 456 -60.49 -1.68 -18.88
C ARG A 456 -60.86 -2.12 -17.47
N VAL A 457 -62.14 -2.42 -17.27
CA VAL A 457 -62.51 -3.38 -16.25
C VAL A 457 -61.91 -4.69 -16.74
N LEU A 458 -60.97 -5.26 -16.00
CA LEU A 458 -60.61 -6.67 -16.16
C LEU A 458 -61.89 -7.46 -15.87
N GLN A 459 -62.70 -7.71 -16.90
CA GLN A 459 -63.89 -8.54 -16.79
C GLN A 459 -63.38 -9.98 -16.69
N ARG A 460 -63.19 -10.44 -15.46
CA ARG A 460 -62.91 -11.85 -15.17
C ARG A 460 -64.23 -12.58 -15.12
N GLU A 461 -64.51 -13.43 -16.10
CA GLU A 461 -65.61 -14.38 -15.99
C GLU A 461 -65.22 -15.47 -14.99
N VAL A 462 -65.90 -15.47 -13.84
CA VAL A 462 -65.78 -16.54 -12.84
C VAL A 462 -66.95 -17.48 -13.05
N TRP A 463 -66.67 -18.67 -13.57
CA TRP A 463 -67.65 -19.73 -13.71
C TRP A 463 -67.88 -20.38 -12.36
N LEU A 464 -69.06 -20.17 -11.77
CA LEU A 464 -69.50 -20.84 -10.54
C LEU A 464 -70.41 -22.01 -10.90
N GLN A 465 -70.21 -23.16 -10.24
CA GLN A 465 -71.18 -24.26 -10.33
C GLN A 465 -72.53 -23.79 -9.75
N SER A 466 -73.62 -24.03 -10.48
CA SER A 466 -74.96 -23.57 -10.11
C SER A 466 -75.46 -24.12 -8.77
N THR A 467 -74.87 -25.21 -8.29
CA THR A 467 -75.13 -25.80 -6.96
C THR A 467 -74.67 -24.89 -5.82
N VAL A 468 -73.64 -24.08 -6.03
CA VAL A 468 -73.09 -23.14 -5.02
C VAL A 468 -74.07 -22.00 -4.74
N LEU A 469 -74.95 -21.65 -5.68
CA LEU A 469 -75.91 -20.54 -5.54
C LEU A 469 -77.27 -20.96 -4.95
N ARG A 470 -77.44 -22.22 -4.55
CA ARG A 470 -78.75 -22.75 -4.10
C ARG A 470 -79.08 -22.45 -2.63
N ASN A 471 -78.13 -21.92 -1.86
CA ASN A 471 -78.33 -21.67 -0.43
C ASN A 471 -78.35 -20.15 -0.16
N PRO A 472 -79.52 -19.57 0.17
CA PRO A 472 -79.69 -18.11 0.27
C PRO A 472 -78.94 -17.46 1.45
N ASN A 473 -78.32 -18.25 2.32
CA ASN A 473 -77.62 -17.77 3.52
C ASN A 473 -76.09 -17.83 3.41
N ASP A 474 -75.54 -18.27 2.27
CA ASP A 474 -74.08 -18.37 2.11
C ASP A 474 -73.49 -16.99 1.74
N VAL A 475 -72.57 -16.51 2.59
CA VAL A 475 -71.79 -15.29 2.34
C VAL A 475 -70.50 -15.67 1.64
N PHE A 476 -70.31 -15.20 0.41
CA PHE A 476 -69.10 -15.44 -0.37
C PHE A 476 -68.07 -14.35 -0.12
N ALA A 477 -66.89 -14.72 0.40
CA ALA A 477 -65.72 -13.85 0.40
C ALA A 477 -64.82 -14.25 -0.79
N VAL A 478 -64.75 -13.39 -1.81
CA VAL A 478 -63.79 -13.57 -2.90
C VAL A 478 -62.43 -13.07 -2.42
N ARG A 479 -61.56 -13.99 -1.99
CA ARG A 479 -60.18 -13.65 -1.66
C ARG A 479 -59.37 -13.56 -2.95
N LEU A 480 -58.96 -12.36 -3.31
CA LEU A 480 -58.02 -12.14 -4.41
C LEU A 480 -56.63 -12.60 -3.95
N SER A 481 -56.26 -13.84 -4.28
CA SER A 481 -54.88 -14.26 -4.24
C SER A 481 -54.24 -13.91 -5.58
N SER A 482 -53.20 -13.08 -5.56
CA SER A 482 -52.24 -12.94 -6.65
C SER A 482 -51.75 -14.34 -7.05
N PRO A 483 -51.52 -14.64 -8.33
CA PRO A 483 -50.86 -15.89 -8.69
C PRO A 483 -49.51 -15.93 -7.97
N SER A 484 -49.27 -16.98 -7.18
CA SER A 484 -47.91 -17.35 -6.80
C SER A 484 -47.16 -17.63 -8.11
N ALA A 485 -46.12 -16.84 -8.37
CA ALA A 485 -45.28 -16.95 -9.56
C ALA A 485 -44.56 -18.31 -9.62
#